data_AF-A0A428HMJ1-F1
#
_entry.id   AF-A0A428HMJ1-F1
#
_cell.length_a   1.000
_cell.length_b   1.000
_cell.length_c   1.000
_cell.angle_alpha   90.00
_cell.angle_beta   90.00
_cell.angle_gamma   90.00
#
_symmetry.space_group_name_H-M   'P 1'
#
loop_
_entity.id
_entity.type
_entity.pdbx_description
1 polymer ?
#
loop_
_entity_poly.entity_id
_entity_poly.type
_entity_poly.pdbx_seq_one_letter_code
_entity_poly.pdbx_strand_id
1 'polypeptide(L)'
;MQEKINVKFYKELFFPIFCGLGAFVLLLALSQTDEVGGRMTLILIILLMAMSGLFTCLAIVNREKSLRRCQELYSYFPELEKDFQLIYSDSHYARESLSLYLYKDAIIRVDAYFQFLMLSDLVDVTIKIEEVQETKYAKVHHLYLYYNPMSSNKDIRLAFGPYTDQKYIDLLQFLDVINQVAPWIRIYNEAVEK
;
A
#
# COMPACT_ATOMS: atom_id res chain seq x y z
N MET A 1 -8.05 12.04 7.03
CA MET A 1 -7.17 11.21 6.17
C MET A 1 -5.70 11.64 6.20
N GLN A 2 -5.40 12.93 6.04
CA GLN A 2 -4.03 13.46 6.09
C GLN A 2 -3.26 13.07 7.37
N GLU A 3 -3.93 13.03 8.52
CA GLU A 3 -3.34 12.55 9.77
C GLU A 3 -2.87 11.08 9.68
N LYS A 4 -3.70 10.17 9.16
CA LYS A 4 -3.32 8.75 8.94
C LYS A 4 -2.09 8.63 8.04
N ILE A 5 -2.02 9.44 6.97
CA ILE A 5 -0.86 9.47 6.06
C ILE A 5 0.39 9.97 6.80
N ASN A 6 0.27 11.02 7.62
CA ASN A 6 1.38 11.55 8.40
C ASN A 6 1.87 10.55 9.47
N VAL A 7 0.95 9.92 10.22
CA VAL A 7 1.30 8.87 11.21
C VAL A 7 2.10 7.76 10.55
N LYS A 8 1.69 7.33 9.36
CA LYS A 8 2.43 6.31 8.63
C LYS A 8 3.79 6.79 8.16
N PHE A 9 3.87 7.99 7.61
CA PHE A 9 5.15 8.60 7.22
C PHE A 9 6.13 8.63 8.39
N TYR A 10 5.68 9.00 9.60
CA TYR A 10 6.53 8.96 10.80
C TYR A 10 6.97 7.54 11.17
N LYS A 11 6.08 6.54 11.02
CA LYS A 11 6.45 5.13 11.24
C LYS A 11 7.50 4.66 10.23
N GLU A 12 7.39 5.07 8.97
CA GLU A 12 8.37 4.76 7.91
C GLU A 12 9.71 5.48 8.14
N LEU A 13 9.71 6.65 8.79
CA LEU A 13 10.93 7.38 9.17
C LEU A 13 11.70 6.75 10.34
N PHE A 14 11.11 5.82 11.09
CA PHE A 14 11.79 5.19 12.22
C PHE A 14 13.09 4.51 11.78
N PHE A 15 13.03 3.59 10.82
CA PHE A 15 14.20 2.88 10.31
C PHE A 15 15.34 3.82 9.82
N PRO A 16 15.11 4.80 8.93
CA PRO A 16 16.18 5.67 8.47
C PRO A 16 16.77 6.54 9.59
N ILE A 17 15.98 6.94 10.60
CA ILE A 17 16.50 7.63 11.78
C ILE A 17 17.45 6.72 12.56
N PHE A 18 17.09 5.45 12.78
CA PHE A 18 17.99 4.48 13.44
C PHE A 18 19.27 4.24 12.64
N CYS A 19 19.18 4.14 11.32
CA CYS A 19 20.37 4.02 10.47
C CYS A 19 21.29 5.26 10.59
N GLY A 20 20.70 6.46 10.56
CA GLY A 20 21.45 7.71 10.70
C GLY A 20 22.12 7.85 12.07
N LEU A 21 21.40 7.53 13.16
CA LEU A 21 21.95 7.51 14.51
C LEU A 21 23.05 6.46 14.65
N GLY A 22 22.87 5.27 14.09
CA GLY A 22 23.89 4.23 14.06
C GLY A 22 25.17 4.68 13.34
N ALA A 23 25.04 5.34 12.20
CA ALA A 23 26.18 5.93 11.48
C ALA A 23 26.90 6.99 12.33
N PHE A 24 26.14 7.83 13.03
CA PHE A 24 26.69 8.87 13.90
C PHE A 24 27.47 8.29 15.09
N VAL A 25 26.94 7.25 15.75
CA VAL A 25 27.64 6.56 16.84
C VAL A 25 28.94 5.93 16.34
N LEU A 26 28.93 5.28 15.17
CA LEU A 26 30.13 4.70 14.58
C LEU A 26 31.16 5.76 14.18
N LEU A 27 30.72 6.92 13.72
CA LEU A 27 31.60 8.06 13.45
C LEU A 27 32.36 8.52 14.70
N LEU A 28 31.69 8.59 15.85
CA LEU A 28 32.31 8.95 17.12
C LEU A 28 33.32 7.88 17.58
N ALA A 29 32.98 6.61 17.40
CA ALA A 29 33.84 5.48 17.76
C ALA A 29 35.04 5.29 16.80
N LEU A 30 35.05 5.93 15.63
CA LEU A 30 36.08 5.77 14.61
C LEU A 30 37.50 6.06 15.13
N SER A 31 37.63 7.06 16.02
CA SER A 31 38.89 7.45 16.64
C SER A 31 39.54 6.37 17.53
N GLN A 32 38.80 5.32 17.89
CA GLN A 32 39.25 4.23 18.77
C GLN A 32 39.62 2.96 18.00
N THR A 33 39.55 2.99 16.66
CA THR A 33 39.78 1.80 15.82
C THR A 33 41.20 1.77 15.24
N ASP A 34 41.72 0.57 15.04
CA ASP A 34 42.98 0.33 14.34
C ASP A 34 42.83 0.58 12.82
N GLU A 35 43.93 0.56 12.06
CA GLU A 35 43.93 0.95 10.64
C GLU A 35 42.97 0.12 9.76
N VAL A 36 42.84 -1.17 10.06
CA VAL A 36 41.94 -2.09 9.33
C VAL A 36 40.49 -1.91 9.82
N GLY A 37 40.28 -1.80 11.14
CA GLY A 37 38.97 -1.52 11.73
C GLY A 37 38.39 -0.18 11.30
N GLY A 38 39.21 0.86 11.16
CA GLY A 38 38.79 2.18 10.71
C GLY A 38 38.29 2.18 9.27
N ARG A 39 38.97 1.46 8.36
CA ARG A 39 38.51 1.31 6.96
C ARG A 39 37.16 0.59 6.87
N MET A 40 36.98 -0.49 7.63
CA MET A 40 35.71 -1.23 7.69
C MET A 40 34.59 -0.39 8.30
N THR A 41 34.90 0.37 9.36
CA THR A 41 33.95 1.26 10.03
C THR A 41 33.48 2.38 9.11
N LEU A 42 34.39 2.98 8.32
CA LEU A 42 34.04 3.96 7.29
C LEU A 42 33.08 3.40 6.23
N ILE A 43 33.33 2.18 5.73
CA ILE A 43 32.44 1.52 4.77
C ILE A 43 31.04 1.34 5.38
N LEU A 44 30.96 0.91 6.63
CA LEU A 44 29.69 0.71 7.34
C LEU A 44 28.95 2.03 7.55
N ILE A 45 29.65 3.10 7.92
CA ILE A 45 29.07 4.45 8.04
C ILE A 45 28.47 4.91 6.71
N ILE A 46 29.20 4.78 5.61
CA ILE A 46 28.73 5.16 4.28
C ILE A 46 27.47 4.36 3.91
N LEU A 47 27.48 3.05 4.18
CA LEU A 47 26.32 2.19 3.92
C LEU A 47 25.09 2.63 4.73
N LEU A 48 25.26 2.89 6.03
CA LEU A 48 24.17 3.31 6.90
C LEU A 48 23.61 4.69 6.53
N MET A 49 24.48 5.63 6.14
CA MET A 49 24.08 6.94 5.64
C MET A 49 23.32 6.83 4.31
N ALA A 50 23.81 6.00 3.38
CA ALA A 50 23.14 5.74 2.11
C ALA A 50 21.75 5.12 2.32
N MET A 51 21.65 4.12 3.21
CA MET A 51 20.37 3.52 3.58
C MET A 51 19.43 4.54 4.23
N SER A 52 19.92 5.35 5.17
CA SER A 52 19.11 6.40 5.80
C SER A 52 18.54 7.38 4.76
N GLY A 53 19.37 7.86 3.82
CA GLY A 53 18.95 8.76 2.76
C GLY A 53 17.93 8.13 1.80
N LEU A 54 18.20 6.91 1.33
CA LEU A 54 17.31 6.18 0.40
C LEU A 54 15.93 5.93 1.01
N PHE A 55 15.87 5.43 2.24
CA PHE A 55 14.59 5.12 2.90
C PHE A 55 13.81 6.40 3.26
N THR A 56 14.50 7.48 3.62
CA THR A 56 13.85 8.79 3.81
C THR A 56 13.24 9.30 2.51
N CYS A 57 13.97 9.21 1.40
CA CYS A 57 13.47 9.60 0.09
C CYS A 57 12.24 8.78 -0.31
N LEU A 58 12.28 7.45 -0.13
CA LEU A 58 11.15 6.56 -0.40
C LEU A 58 9.92 6.93 0.45
N ALA A 59 10.10 7.21 1.74
CA ALA A 59 9.01 7.64 2.62
C ALA A 59 8.37 8.96 2.15
N ILE A 60 9.17 9.93 1.71
CA ILE A 60 8.69 11.20 1.17
C ILE A 60 7.88 10.97 -0.12
N VAL A 61 8.43 10.21 -1.08
CA VAL A 61 7.76 9.91 -2.35
C VAL A 61 6.44 9.20 -2.12
N ASN A 62 6.40 8.24 -1.20
CA ASN A 62 5.17 7.53 -0.84
C ASN A 62 4.13 8.46 -0.21
N ARG A 63 4.55 9.33 0.70
CA ARG A 63 3.68 10.34 1.32
C ARG A 63 3.08 11.27 0.27
N GLU A 64 3.89 11.82 -0.61
CA GLU A 64 3.43 12.71 -1.68
C GLU A 64 2.47 12.01 -2.64
N LYS A 65 2.76 10.76 -3.00
CA LYS A 65 1.88 9.95 -3.86
C LYS A 65 0.53 9.70 -3.19
N SER A 66 0.49 9.37 -1.90
CA SER A 66 -0.77 9.22 -1.17
C SER A 66 -1.53 10.53 -1.03
N LEU A 67 -0.85 11.65 -0.74
CA LEU A 67 -1.49 12.96 -0.66
C LEU A 67 -2.08 13.40 -1.99
N ARG A 68 -1.35 13.23 -3.10
CA ARG A 68 -1.84 13.55 -4.44
C ARG A 68 -3.09 12.73 -4.76
N ARG A 69 -3.10 11.43 -4.48
CA ARG A 69 -4.29 10.59 -4.67
C ARG A 69 -5.46 11.03 -3.79
N CYS A 70 -5.23 11.48 -2.56
CA CYS A 70 -6.31 12.04 -1.75
C CYS A 70 -6.88 13.33 -2.37
N GLN A 71 -6.00 14.22 -2.88
CA GLN A 71 -6.43 15.44 -3.55
C GLN A 71 -7.22 15.13 -4.84
N GLU A 72 -6.77 14.15 -5.62
CA GLU A 72 -7.51 13.66 -6.78
C GLU A 72 -8.89 13.13 -6.36
N LEU A 73 -8.99 12.31 -5.31
CA LEU A 73 -10.28 11.85 -4.78
C LEU A 73 -11.21 13.04 -4.42
N TYR A 74 -10.68 14.06 -3.73
CA TYR A 74 -11.47 15.23 -3.34
C TYR A 74 -11.94 16.07 -4.54
N SER A 75 -11.22 16.03 -5.65
CA SER A 75 -11.70 16.68 -6.89
C SER A 75 -12.95 16.02 -7.45
N TYR A 76 -13.12 14.70 -7.23
CA TYR A 76 -14.31 13.97 -7.62
C TYR A 76 -15.41 14.02 -6.54
N PHE A 77 -15.03 13.96 -5.26
CA PHE A 77 -15.94 13.95 -4.11
C PHE A 77 -15.52 15.02 -3.08
N PRO A 78 -15.85 16.30 -3.31
CA PRO A 78 -15.42 17.40 -2.45
C PRO A 78 -15.97 17.30 -1.02
N GLU A 79 -17.09 16.61 -0.81
CA GLU A 79 -17.64 16.33 0.52
C GLU A 79 -16.68 15.51 1.41
N LEU A 80 -15.84 14.65 0.83
CA LEU A 80 -14.88 13.83 1.57
C LEU A 80 -13.69 14.63 2.12
N GLU A 81 -13.46 15.84 1.60
CA GLU A 81 -12.47 16.77 2.14
C GLU A 81 -12.92 17.30 3.51
N LYS A 82 -14.22 17.58 3.64
CA LYS A 82 -14.83 18.09 4.88
C LYS A 82 -15.04 16.98 5.89
N ASP A 83 -15.57 15.85 5.45
CA ASP A 83 -15.80 14.69 6.30
C ASP A 83 -15.45 13.38 5.59
N PHE A 84 -14.25 12.89 5.87
CA PHE A 84 -13.79 11.62 5.34
C PHE A 84 -14.53 10.42 5.96
N GLN A 85 -15.23 10.59 7.08
CA GLN A 85 -15.97 9.50 7.73
C GLN A 85 -17.15 9.02 6.88
N LEU A 86 -17.61 9.84 5.93
CA LEU A 86 -18.67 9.49 4.99
C LEU A 86 -18.36 8.21 4.19
N ILE A 87 -17.07 7.89 3.97
CA ILE A 87 -16.69 6.62 3.33
C ILE A 87 -17.13 5.42 4.18
N TYR A 88 -17.15 5.53 5.50
CA TYR A 88 -17.53 4.42 6.37
C TYR A 88 -19.06 4.31 6.53
N SER A 89 -19.78 5.43 6.49
CA SER A 89 -21.24 5.45 6.71
C SER A 89 -22.05 5.28 5.42
N ASP A 90 -21.60 5.86 4.31
CA ASP A 90 -22.41 6.05 3.11
C ASP A 90 -21.92 5.19 1.92
N SER A 91 -20.94 4.31 2.14
CA SER A 91 -20.50 3.38 1.10
C SER A 91 -21.52 2.28 0.86
N HIS A 92 -21.70 1.90 -0.41
CA HIS A 92 -22.49 0.74 -0.81
C HIS A 92 -21.92 -0.57 -0.25
N TYR A 93 -20.62 -0.59 0.02
CA TYR A 93 -19.94 -1.68 0.67
C TYR A 93 -18.80 -1.15 1.54
N ALA A 94 -18.66 -1.67 2.76
CA ALA A 94 -17.56 -1.36 3.65
C ALA A 94 -17.11 -2.62 4.39
N ARG A 95 -15.86 -3.04 4.16
CA ARG A 95 -15.21 -4.09 4.97
C ARG A 95 -13.86 -3.63 5.48
N GLU A 96 -13.76 -3.59 6.80
CA GLU A 96 -12.50 -3.30 7.50
C GLU A 96 -11.45 -4.38 7.28
N SER A 97 -11.87 -5.66 7.17
CA SER A 97 -10.99 -6.83 6.93
C SER A 97 -10.12 -6.69 5.67
N LEU A 98 -10.66 -6.05 4.64
CA LEU A 98 -9.97 -5.75 3.38
C LEU A 98 -9.51 -4.29 3.28
N SER A 99 -9.94 -3.45 4.24
CA SER A 99 -9.81 -1.99 4.22
C SER A 99 -10.30 -1.40 2.89
N LEU A 100 -11.39 -1.96 2.36
CA LEU A 100 -11.92 -1.71 1.03
C LEU A 100 -13.35 -1.18 1.14
N TYR A 101 -13.62 -0.12 0.39
CA TYR A 101 -14.87 0.65 0.45
C TYR A 101 -15.34 0.94 -0.97
N LEU A 102 -16.63 0.79 -1.22
CA LEU A 102 -17.27 1.21 -2.47
C LEU A 102 -18.09 2.48 -2.19
N TYR A 103 -17.46 3.63 -2.37
CA TYR A 103 -18.10 4.91 -2.14
C TYR A 103 -18.58 5.48 -3.46
N LYS A 104 -19.90 5.55 -3.64
CA LYS A 104 -20.53 5.93 -4.92
C LYS A 104 -19.97 5.09 -6.08
N ASP A 105 -19.32 5.73 -7.04
CA ASP A 105 -18.70 5.16 -8.22
C ASP A 105 -17.18 4.97 -8.07
N ALA A 106 -16.65 4.94 -6.85
CA ALA A 106 -15.23 4.73 -6.58
C ALA A 106 -14.94 3.55 -5.64
N ILE A 107 -13.94 2.77 -6.01
CA ILE A 107 -13.28 1.80 -5.13
C ILE A 107 -12.22 2.56 -4.34
N ILE A 108 -12.32 2.54 -3.01
CA ILE A 108 -11.37 3.19 -2.12
C ILE A 108 -10.74 2.15 -1.21
N ARG A 109 -9.42 2.14 -1.12
CA ARG A 109 -8.65 1.30 -0.18
C ARG A 109 -7.91 2.18 0.81
N VAL A 110 -8.24 2.01 2.09
CA VAL A 110 -7.68 2.78 3.21
C VAL A 110 -6.88 1.85 4.13
N ASP A 111 -5.79 1.30 3.59
CA ASP A 111 -4.82 0.48 4.32
C ASP A 111 -3.51 1.29 4.54
N ALA A 112 -2.36 0.62 4.56
CA ALA A 112 -1.03 1.22 4.59
C ALA A 112 -0.86 2.32 3.53
N TYR A 113 -1.37 2.19 2.31
CA TYR A 113 -1.30 3.28 1.34
C TYR A 113 -2.70 3.61 0.84
N PHE A 114 -3.00 4.90 0.76
CA PHE A 114 -4.24 5.36 0.18
C PHE A 114 -4.25 5.08 -1.32
N GLN A 115 -5.28 4.37 -1.76
CA GLN A 115 -5.51 4.07 -3.16
C GLN A 115 -6.99 4.26 -3.43
N PHE A 116 -7.32 4.88 -4.57
CA PHE A 116 -8.68 4.91 -5.06
C PHE A 116 -8.68 4.70 -6.56
N LEU A 117 -9.84 4.31 -7.08
CA LEU A 117 -10.06 4.04 -8.49
C LEU A 117 -11.52 4.29 -8.82
N MET A 118 -11.79 4.94 -9.95
CA MET A 118 -13.15 5.10 -10.45
C MET A 118 -13.62 3.85 -11.19
N LEU A 119 -14.89 3.48 -10.99
CA LEU A 119 -15.51 2.38 -11.72
C LEU A 119 -15.62 2.67 -13.23
N SER A 120 -15.72 3.95 -13.61
CA SER A 120 -15.69 4.38 -15.01
C SER A 120 -14.35 4.11 -15.70
N ASP A 121 -13.26 4.03 -14.94
CA ASP A 121 -11.93 3.75 -15.47
C ASP A 121 -11.64 2.25 -15.59
N LEU A 122 -12.55 1.37 -15.17
CA LEU A 122 -12.35 -0.08 -15.14
C LEU A 122 -12.95 -0.78 -16.36
N VAL A 123 -12.16 -1.68 -16.95
CA VAL A 123 -12.65 -2.64 -17.95
C VAL A 123 -12.99 -3.98 -17.31
N ASP A 124 -12.03 -4.49 -16.54
CA ASP A 124 -12.12 -5.80 -15.91
C ASP A 124 -11.39 -5.82 -14.57
N VAL A 125 -11.84 -6.76 -13.73
CA VAL A 125 -11.26 -7.06 -12.43
C VAL A 125 -11.13 -8.57 -12.27
N THR A 126 -9.99 -9.00 -11.73
CA THR A 126 -9.64 -10.42 -11.64
C THR A 126 -9.16 -10.77 -10.23
N ILE A 127 -9.80 -11.73 -9.59
CA ILE A 127 -9.32 -12.29 -8.31
C ILE A 127 -8.23 -13.31 -8.61
N LYS A 128 -7.10 -13.22 -7.91
CA LYS A 128 -6.02 -14.22 -7.96
C LYS A 128 -5.51 -14.56 -6.57
N ILE A 129 -5.19 -15.83 -6.37
CA ILE A 129 -4.40 -16.29 -5.22
C ILE A 129 -3.01 -16.63 -5.73
N GLU A 130 -1.99 -15.93 -5.23
CA GLU A 130 -0.61 -16.14 -5.65
C GLU A 130 0.23 -16.65 -4.49
N GLU A 131 1.11 -17.60 -4.77
CA GLU A 131 2.08 -18.08 -3.80
C GLU A 131 3.25 -17.07 -3.72
N VAL A 132 3.37 -16.39 -2.58
CA VAL A 132 4.42 -15.40 -2.33
C VAL A 132 5.46 -16.00 -1.39
N GLN A 133 6.73 -15.91 -1.79
CA GLN A 133 7.84 -16.28 -0.93
C GLN A 133 8.11 -15.16 0.08
N GLU A 134 7.58 -15.29 1.29
CA GLU A 134 7.83 -14.30 2.37
C GLU A 134 9.18 -14.52 3.03
N THR A 135 9.63 -15.77 3.14
CA THR A 135 10.97 -16.11 3.63
C THR A 135 11.57 -17.26 2.82
N LYS A 136 12.84 -17.57 3.07
CA LYS A 136 13.51 -18.74 2.46
C LYS A 136 12.76 -20.07 2.70
N TYR A 137 11.93 -20.15 3.75
CA TYR A 137 11.27 -21.38 4.20
C TYR A 137 9.73 -21.29 4.23
N ALA A 138 9.15 -20.10 4.08
CA ALA A 138 7.72 -19.90 4.13
C ALA A 138 7.23 -19.33 2.80
N LYS A 139 6.41 -20.13 2.13
CA LYS A 139 5.58 -19.69 1.03
C LYS A 139 4.17 -19.52 1.54
N VAL A 140 3.58 -18.36 1.30
CA VAL A 140 2.25 -18.00 1.80
C VAL A 140 1.39 -17.61 0.61
N HIS A 141 0.19 -18.16 0.54
CA HIS A 141 -0.79 -17.74 -0.46
C HIS A 141 -1.32 -16.36 -0.09
N HIS A 142 -1.22 -15.41 -1.02
CA HIS A 142 -1.72 -14.06 -0.88
C HIS A 142 -2.90 -13.84 -1.82
N LEU A 143 -3.89 -13.08 -1.34
CA LEU A 143 -5.06 -12.71 -2.11
C LEU A 143 -4.85 -11.37 -2.79
N TYR A 144 -5.11 -11.33 -4.10
CA TYR A 144 -4.99 -10.14 -4.93
C TYR A 144 -6.28 -9.87 -5.71
N LEU A 145 -6.59 -8.59 -5.89
CA LEU A 145 -7.52 -8.12 -6.91
C LEU A 145 -6.73 -7.36 -7.96
N TYR A 146 -6.61 -7.95 -9.13
CA TYR A 146 -6.08 -7.31 -10.32
C TYR A 146 -7.17 -6.47 -10.97
N TYR A 147 -6.77 -5.35 -11.55
CA TYR A 147 -7.65 -4.52 -12.32
C TYR A 147 -6.92 -3.89 -13.49
N ASN A 148 -7.63 -3.77 -14.60
CA ASN A 148 -7.13 -3.17 -15.82
C ASN A 148 -7.81 -1.81 -16.06
N PRO A 149 -7.08 -0.69 -15.93
CA PRO A 149 -7.62 0.61 -16.25
C PRO A 149 -7.80 0.76 -17.77
N MET A 150 -8.90 1.35 -18.23
CA MET A 150 -9.14 1.67 -19.64
C MET A 150 -7.98 2.45 -20.28
N SER A 151 -7.28 3.26 -19.49
CA SER A 151 -6.21 4.16 -19.93
C SER A 151 -4.81 3.54 -19.87
N SER A 152 -4.64 2.32 -19.35
CA SER A 152 -3.32 1.76 -19.05
C SER A 152 -3.27 0.26 -19.29
N ASN A 153 -2.41 -0.18 -20.20
CA ASN A 153 -2.16 -1.60 -20.48
C ASN A 153 -1.24 -2.27 -19.42
N LYS A 154 -1.30 -1.81 -18.17
CA LYS A 154 -0.55 -2.37 -17.04
C LYS A 154 -1.53 -2.94 -16.04
N ASP A 155 -1.36 -4.22 -15.73
CA ASP A 155 -2.06 -4.86 -14.62
C ASP A 155 -1.66 -4.18 -13.31
N ILE A 156 -2.63 -3.51 -12.69
CA ILE A 156 -2.48 -2.95 -11.35
C ILE A 156 -3.16 -3.92 -10.38
N ARG A 157 -2.65 -4.01 -9.16
CA ARG A 157 -3.18 -4.93 -8.15
C ARG A 157 -3.41 -4.27 -6.81
N LEU A 158 -4.49 -4.64 -6.17
CA LEU A 158 -4.71 -4.48 -4.73
C LEU A 158 -4.28 -5.77 -4.03
N ALA A 159 -3.30 -5.67 -3.15
CA ALA A 159 -2.82 -6.79 -2.34
C ALA A 159 -3.54 -6.79 -1.00
N PHE A 160 -4.21 -7.89 -0.64
CA PHE A 160 -4.90 -8.05 0.65
C PHE A 160 -4.10 -8.86 1.68
N GLY A 161 -2.85 -9.22 1.34
CA GLY A 161 -1.96 -10.02 2.17
C GLY A 161 -2.34 -11.51 2.18
N PRO A 162 -1.98 -12.25 3.24
CA PRO A 162 -2.24 -13.68 3.34
C PRO A 162 -3.72 -14.02 3.13
N TYR A 163 -3.94 -15.07 2.33
CA TYR A 163 -5.24 -15.66 2.03
C TYR A 163 -5.87 -16.20 3.31
N THR A 164 -7.15 -15.90 3.48
CA THR A 164 -8.04 -16.57 4.43
C THR A 164 -9.41 -16.70 3.76
N ASP A 165 -10.16 -17.74 4.10
CA ASP A 165 -11.50 -17.96 3.54
C ASP A 165 -12.39 -16.74 3.78
N GLN A 166 -12.29 -16.11 4.95
CA GLN A 166 -13.07 -14.91 5.26
C GLN A 166 -12.72 -13.73 4.33
N LYS A 167 -11.44 -13.48 4.04
CA LYS A 167 -11.04 -12.39 3.12
C LYS A 167 -11.51 -12.67 1.70
N TYR A 168 -11.48 -13.93 1.28
CA TYR A 168 -11.96 -14.33 -0.03
C TYR A 168 -13.48 -14.17 -0.15
N ILE A 169 -14.24 -14.61 0.85
CA ILE A 169 -15.70 -14.41 0.92
C ILE A 169 -16.03 -12.92 0.92
N ASP A 170 -15.35 -12.12 1.74
CA ASP A 170 -15.54 -10.67 1.77
C ASP A 170 -15.28 -10.07 0.38
N LEU A 171 -14.22 -10.49 -0.31
CA LEU A 171 -13.89 -9.99 -1.65
C LEU A 171 -14.93 -10.41 -2.70
N LEU A 172 -15.48 -11.62 -2.62
CA LEU A 172 -16.59 -12.06 -3.48
C LEU A 172 -17.83 -11.18 -3.26
N GLN A 173 -18.20 -10.93 -2.01
CA GLN A 173 -19.32 -10.03 -1.68
C GLN A 173 -19.09 -8.61 -2.21
N PHE A 174 -17.86 -8.12 -2.13
CA PHE A 174 -17.50 -6.82 -2.70
C PHE A 174 -17.74 -6.78 -4.22
N LEU A 175 -17.33 -7.84 -4.92
CA LEU A 175 -17.50 -7.95 -6.37
C LEU A 175 -18.96 -8.11 -6.79
N ASP A 176 -19.78 -8.77 -5.98
CA ASP A 176 -21.23 -8.84 -6.19
C ASP A 176 -21.86 -7.44 -6.13
N VAL A 177 -21.43 -6.59 -5.18
CA VAL A 177 -21.90 -5.20 -5.10
C VAL A 177 -21.40 -4.38 -6.29
N ILE A 178 -20.15 -4.56 -6.73
CA ILE A 178 -19.64 -3.93 -7.95
C ILE A 178 -20.51 -4.31 -9.15
N ASN A 179 -20.84 -5.58 -9.32
CA ASN A 179 -21.65 -6.04 -10.44
C ASN A 179 -23.05 -5.41 -10.46
N GLN A 180 -23.60 -5.08 -9.28
CA GLN A 180 -24.89 -4.39 -9.17
C GLN A 180 -24.81 -2.91 -9.58
N VAL A 181 -23.73 -2.21 -9.20
CA VAL A 181 -23.60 -0.76 -9.48
C VAL A 181 -22.92 -0.45 -10.82
N ALA A 182 -22.08 -1.37 -11.31
CA ALA A 182 -21.27 -1.23 -12.51
C ALA A 182 -21.22 -2.55 -13.31
N PRO A 183 -22.37 -3.00 -13.86
CA PRO A 183 -22.48 -4.30 -14.55
C PRO A 183 -21.66 -4.41 -15.84
N TRP A 184 -21.10 -3.30 -16.34
CA TRP A 184 -20.24 -3.31 -17.51
C TRP A 184 -18.83 -3.81 -17.21
N ILE A 185 -18.40 -3.82 -15.95
CA ILE A 185 -17.07 -4.29 -15.54
C ILE A 185 -17.08 -5.82 -15.57
N ARG A 186 -16.13 -6.40 -16.30
CA ARG A 186 -16.01 -7.87 -16.38
C ARG A 186 -15.29 -8.39 -15.15
N ILE A 187 -15.88 -9.37 -14.48
CA ILE A 187 -15.34 -9.95 -13.25
C ILE A 187 -14.85 -11.37 -13.57
N TYR A 188 -13.58 -11.63 -13.31
CA TYR A 188 -12.95 -12.92 -13.45
C TYR A 188 -12.53 -13.46 -12.09
N ASN A 189 -12.79 -14.74 -11.86
CA ASN A 189 -12.32 -15.43 -10.67
C ASN A 189 -11.32 -16.51 -11.07
N GLU A 190 -10.04 -16.19 -10.94
CA GLU A 190 -8.92 -17.11 -11.17
C GLU A 190 -8.32 -17.59 -9.83
N ALA A 191 -9.05 -17.44 -8.71
CA ALA A 191 -8.71 -18.08 -7.46
C ALA A 191 -8.92 -19.59 -7.62
N VAL A 192 -7.88 -20.29 -8.09
CA VAL A 192 -7.89 -21.75 -8.16
C VAL A 192 -7.81 -22.27 -6.73
N GLU A 193 -8.92 -22.78 -6.20
CA GLU A 193 -8.92 -23.62 -5.01
C GLU A 193 -7.95 -24.79 -5.26
N LYS A 194 -6.96 -24.94 -4.39
CA LYS A 194 -6.10 -26.13 -4.35
C LYS A 194 -6.52 -27.01 -3.19
#